data_AF-A0A956FUA0-F1
#
_entry.id   AF-A0A956FUA0-F1
#
_cell.length_a   1.000
_cell.length_b   1.000
_cell.length_c   1.000
_cell.angle_alpha   90.00
_cell.angle_beta   90.00
_cell.angle_gamma   90.00
#
_symmetry.space_group_name_H-M   'P 1'
#
loop_
_entity.id
_entity.type
_entity.pdbx_description
1 polymer ?
#
loop_
_entity_poly.entity_id
_entity_poly.type
_entity_poly.pdbx_seq_one_letter_code
_entity_poly.pdbx_strand_id
1 'polypeptide(L)'
;MSADPSTRPELPDELAPGQAFVLRILWAAFIATQAIFAGVLVFVGAEIAANGDPEAAASMLPIFAALALGSAGLSLFGIPGVAARQGLDFTTATLLRFATAETVGIFGLVLGFMGLDLAYALGFLGAGALLILAQLPSAQSYRRYRDDVRNARSHRR
;
A
#
# COMPACT_ATOMS: atom_id res chain seq x y z
N MET A 1 5.68 13.63 35.26
CA MET A 1 5.62 14.94 34.57
C MET A 1 4.66 14.81 33.40
N SER A 2 3.49 15.44 33.48
CA SER A 2 2.55 15.52 32.35
C SER A 2 3.02 16.64 31.44
N ALA A 3 3.31 16.35 30.16
CA ALA A 3 3.65 17.39 29.19
C ALA A 3 2.42 18.28 28.97
N ASP A 4 2.59 19.60 29.07
CA ASP A 4 1.51 20.57 28.87
C ASP A 4 0.86 20.34 27.48
N PRO A 5 -0.44 20.01 27.42
CA PRO A 5 -1.14 19.76 26.17
C PRO A 5 -1.17 20.96 25.22
N SER A 6 -0.89 22.19 25.69
CA SER A 6 -0.80 23.40 24.87
C SER A 6 0.46 23.45 23.98
N THR A 7 1.49 22.65 24.28
CA THR A 7 2.78 22.68 23.58
C THR A 7 2.86 21.76 22.37
N ARG A 8 1.78 21.03 22.04
CA ARG A 8 1.79 20.11 20.88
C ARG A 8 1.62 20.90 19.59
N PRO A 9 2.48 20.70 18.58
CA PRO A 9 2.33 21.36 17.29
C PRO A 9 0.98 21.02 16.68
N GLU A 10 0.22 22.06 16.34
CA GLU A 10 -1.01 21.92 15.57
C GLU A 10 -0.67 21.42 14.17
N LEU A 11 -1.52 20.52 13.65
CA LEU A 11 -1.36 20.08 12.27
C LEU A 11 -1.75 21.24 11.35
N PRO A 12 -0.96 21.52 10.30
CA PRO A 12 -1.30 22.55 9.33
C PRO A 12 -2.70 22.33 8.76
N ASP A 13 -3.42 23.42 8.49
CA ASP A 13 -4.76 23.32 7.90
C ASP A 13 -4.76 22.73 6.50
N GLU A 14 -3.67 22.94 5.77
CA GLU A 14 -3.48 22.46 4.41
C GLU A 14 -2.16 21.71 4.25
N LEU A 15 -2.17 20.74 3.35
CA LEU A 15 -0.96 20.04 2.93
C LEU A 15 -0.08 21.03 2.16
N ALA A 16 1.18 21.18 2.56
CA ALA A 16 2.09 22.07 1.86
C ALA A 16 2.13 21.74 0.35
N PRO A 17 2.08 22.72 -0.56
CA PRO A 17 2.02 22.46 -2.00
C PRO A 17 3.15 21.53 -2.50
N GLY A 18 4.36 21.71 -1.97
CA GLY A 18 5.51 20.85 -2.29
C GLY A 18 5.32 19.40 -1.81
N GLN A 19 4.72 19.19 -0.64
CA GLN A 19 4.46 17.85 -0.10
C GLN A 19 3.40 17.11 -0.92
N ALA A 20 2.34 17.80 -1.35
CA ALA A 20 1.32 17.23 -2.22
C ALA A 20 1.91 16.76 -3.57
N PHE A 21 2.79 17.58 -4.15
CA PHE A 21 3.48 17.26 -5.40
C PHE A 21 4.39 16.03 -5.24
N VAL A 22 5.21 15.99 -4.20
CA VAL A 22 6.09 14.85 -3.90
C VAL A 22 5.29 13.56 -3.74
N LEU A 23 4.19 13.58 -2.98
CA LEU A 23 3.36 12.39 -2.79
C LEU A 23 2.74 11.88 -4.09
N ARG A 24 2.39 12.76 -5.04
CA ARG A 24 1.88 12.36 -6.35
C ARG A 24 2.96 11.73 -7.23
N ILE A 25 4.19 12.23 -7.18
CA ILE A 25 5.32 11.59 -7.88
C ILE A 25 5.55 10.20 -7.31
N LEU A 26 5.59 10.06 -5.98
CA LEU A 26 5.79 8.77 -5.33
C LEU A 26 4.64 7.80 -5.66
N TRP A 27 3.39 8.28 -5.60
CA TRP A 27 2.23 7.50 -6.03
C TRP A 27 2.36 6.98 -7.47
N ALA A 28 2.74 7.86 -8.41
CA ALA A 28 2.93 7.46 -9.80
C ALA A 28 4.09 6.45 -9.96
N ALA A 29 5.15 6.60 -9.16
CA ALA A 29 6.26 5.66 -9.15
C ALA A 29 5.82 4.25 -8.69
N PHE A 30 5.02 4.14 -7.62
CA PHE A 30 4.47 2.84 -7.18
C PHE A 30 3.58 2.17 -8.25
N ILE A 31 2.78 2.95 -8.99
CA ILE A 31 2.01 2.42 -10.12
C ILE A 31 2.92 1.95 -11.25
N ALA A 32 3.97 2.72 -11.56
CA ALA A 32 4.96 2.32 -12.57
C ALA A 32 5.69 1.03 -12.15
N THR A 33 6.00 0.85 -10.87
CA THR A 33 6.59 -0.40 -10.36
C THR A 33 5.69 -1.60 -10.62
N GLN A 34 4.38 -1.49 -10.40
CA GLN A 34 3.43 -2.57 -10.73
C GLN A 34 3.43 -2.91 -12.23
N ALA A 35 3.49 -1.89 -13.09
CA ALA A 35 3.58 -2.09 -14.54
C ALA A 35 4.90 -2.76 -14.94
N ILE A 36 6.01 -2.41 -14.30
CA ILE A 36 7.31 -3.06 -14.51
C ILE A 36 7.24 -4.53 -14.09
N PHE A 37 6.68 -4.85 -12.93
CA PHE A 37 6.51 -6.23 -12.49
C PHE A 37 5.67 -7.07 -13.46
N ALA A 38 4.56 -6.50 -13.96
CA ALA A 38 3.75 -7.14 -14.99
C ALA A 38 4.54 -7.37 -16.29
N GLY A 39 5.28 -6.36 -16.73
CA GLY A 39 6.14 -6.45 -17.91
C GLY A 39 7.21 -7.54 -17.78
N VAL A 40 7.84 -7.64 -16.60
CA VAL A 40 8.82 -8.70 -16.30
C VAL A 40 8.15 -10.08 -16.41
N LEU A 41 7.03 -10.32 -15.75
CA LEU A 41 6.34 -11.61 -15.84
C LEU A 41 5.93 -11.99 -17.26
N VAL A 42 5.43 -11.02 -18.05
CA VAL A 42 5.07 -11.27 -19.44
C VAL A 42 6.31 -11.63 -20.27
N PHE A 43 7.44 -10.95 -20.03
CA PHE A 43 8.68 -11.18 -20.77
C PHE A 43 9.33 -12.54 -20.45
N VAL A 44 9.36 -12.93 -19.16
CA VAL A 44 10.00 -14.18 -18.73
C VAL A 44 9.01 -15.35 -18.56
N GLY A 45 7.73 -15.15 -18.83
CA GLY A 45 6.67 -16.11 -18.53
C GLY A 45 6.83 -17.47 -19.21
N ALA A 46 7.36 -17.52 -20.44
CA ALA A 46 7.62 -18.78 -21.14
C ALA A 46 8.73 -19.60 -20.46
N GLU A 47 9.80 -18.94 -20.01
CA GLU A 47 10.92 -19.58 -19.30
C GLU A 47 10.48 -20.08 -17.92
N ILE A 48 9.68 -19.28 -17.22
CA ILE A 48 9.06 -19.68 -15.95
C ILE A 48 8.16 -20.91 -16.14
N ALA A 49 7.32 -20.93 -17.17
CA ALA A 49 6.41 -22.05 -17.43
C ALA A 49 7.17 -23.36 -17.76
N ALA A 50 8.37 -23.26 -18.35
CA ALA A 50 9.20 -24.41 -18.68
C ALA A 50 9.98 -24.97 -17.48
N ASN A 51 10.39 -24.11 -16.53
CA ASN A 51 11.28 -24.49 -15.43
C ASN A 51 10.66 -24.41 -14.03
N GLY A 52 9.46 -23.83 -13.91
CA GLY A 52 8.76 -23.65 -12.65
C GLY A 52 8.13 -24.93 -12.11
N ASP A 53 7.62 -24.84 -10.88
CA ASP A 53 6.87 -25.91 -10.21
C ASP A 53 5.42 -25.43 -10.00
N PRO A 54 4.54 -25.64 -10.99
CA PRO A 54 3.16 -25.16 -10.91
C PRO A 54 2.37 -25.81 -9.78
N GLU A 55 2.71 -27.04 -9.37
CA GLU A 55 2.05 -27.72 -8.26
C GLU A 55 2.41 -27.08 -6.92
N ALA A 56 3.71 -26.78 -6.70
CA ALA A 56 4.15 -26.03 -5.53
C ALA A 56 3.51 -24.63 -5.49
N ALA A 57 3.51 -23.92 -6.62
CA ALA A 57 2.90 -22.59 -6.72
C ALA A 57 1.38 -22.61 -6.40
N ALA A 58 0.66 -23.59 -6.96
CA ALA A 58 -0.77 -23.77 -6.69
C ALA A 58 -1.04 -24.11 -5.22
N SER A 59 -0.17 -24.90 -4.57
CA SER A 59 -0.31 -25.23 -3.14
C SER A 59 -0.13 -24.01 -2.22
N MET A 60 0.68 -23.04 -2.63
CA MET A 60 0.96 -21.80 -1.87
C MET A 60 -0.08 -20.69 -2.12
N LEU A 61 -0.85 -20.78 -3.22
CA LEU A 61 -1.83 -19.78 -3.60
C LEU A 61 -2.79 -19.38 -2.46
N PRO A 62 -3.37 -20.30 -1.66
CA PRO A 62 -4.28 -19.90 -0.57
C PRO A 62 -3.59 -19.06 0.52
N ILE A 63 -2.32 -19.37 0.83
CA ILE A 63 -1.53 -18.63 1.82
C ILE A 63 -1.25 -17.22 1.31
N PHE A 64 -0.78 -17.09 0.07
CA PHE A 64 -0.51 -15.79 -0.55
C PHE A 64 -1.78 -14.98 -0.75
N ALA A 65 -2.91 -15.61 -1.08
CA ALA A 65 -4.20 -14.94 -1.15
C ALA A 65 -4.64 -14.39 0.23
N ALA A 66 -4.48 -15.18 1.30
CA ALA A 66 -4.77 -14.71 2.66
C ALA A 66 -3.86 -13.54 3.08
N LEU A 67 -2.56 -13.61 2.78
CA LEU A 67 -1.60 -12.54 3.04
C LEU A 67 -1.90 -11.28 2.23
N ALA A 68 -2.30 -11.43 0.96
CA ALA A 68 -2.72 -10.33 0.10
C ALA A 68 -3.97 -9.64 0.64
N LEU A 69 -4.98 -10.40 1.06
CA LEU A 69 -6.18 -9.86 1.70
C LEU A 69 -5.85 -9.13 3.01
N GLY A 70 -4.99 -9.71 3.84
CA GLY A 70 -4.50 -9.07 5.07
C GLY A 70 -3.76 -7.76 4.79
N SER A 71 -2.89 -7.75 3.78
CA SER A 71 -2.14 -6.57 3.35
C SER A 71 -3.07 -5.49 2.79
N ALA A 72 -4.05 -5.87 1.95
CA ALA A 72 -5.06 -4.96 1.44
C ALA A 72 -5.89 -4.33 2.58
N GLY A 73 -6.35 -5.15 3.52
CA GLY A 73 -7.09 -4.67 4.69
C GLY A 73 -6.26 -3.74 5.58
N LEU A 74 -4.98 -4.07 5.81
CA LEU A 74 -4.05 -3.23 6.56
C LEU A 74 -3.81 -1.89 5.84
N SER A 75 -3.62 -1.90 4.52
CA SER A 75 -3.42 -0.69 3.70
C SER A 75 -4.64 0.24 3.70
N LEU A 76 -5.84 -0.32 3.57
CA LEU A 76 -7.07 0.46 3.47
C LEU A 76 -7.56 0.97 4.83
N PHE A 77 -7.51 0.12 5.86
CA PHE A 77 -8.20 0.38 7.13
C PHE A 77 -7.25 0.43 8.33
N GLY A 78 -6.25 -0.45 8.37
CA GLY A 78 -5.37 -0.58 9.54
C GLY A 78 -4.40 0.60 9.70
N ILE A 79 -3.65 0.92 8.64
CA ILE A 79 -2.60 1.95 8.69
C ILE A 79 -3.17 3.34 9.03
N PRO A 80 -4.27 3.83 8.42
CA PRO A 80 -4.84 5.13 8.81
C PRO A 80 -5.11 5.22 10.32
N GLY A 81 -5.72 4.19 10.90
CA GLY A 81 -6.06 4.15 12.32
C GLY A 81 -4.81 4.07 13.23
N VAL A 82 -3.83 3.23 12.87
CA VAL A 82 -2.57 3.11 13.63
C VAL A 82 -1.77 4.41 13.55
N ALA A 83 -1.63 4.97 12.35
CA ALA A 83 -0.91 6.21 12.11
C ALA A 83 -1.51 7.37 12.91
N ALA A 84 -2.84 7.52 12.90
CA ALA A 84 -3.53 8.55 13.67
C ALA A 84 -3.29 8.42 15.18
N ARG A 85 -3.31 7.19 15.70
CA ARG A 85 -3.08 6.90 17.13
C ARG A 85 -1.62 7.09 17.55
N GLN A 86 -0.66 6.80 16.67
CA GLN A 86 0.77 6.96 16.93
C GLN A 86 1.26 8.38 16.63
N GLY A 87 0.44 9.21 15.99
CA GLY A 87 0.80 10.58 15.62
C GLY A 87 1.82 10.64 14.48
N LEU A 88 1.80 9.65 13.59
CA LEU A 88 2.64 9.67 12.39
C LEU A 88 2.26 10.87 11.51
N ASP A 89 3.20 11.38 10.73
CA ASP A 89 2.85 12.39 9.73
C ASP A 89 2.10 11.76 8.54
N PHE A 90 1.39 12.59 7.78
CA PHE A 90 0.57 12.13 6.66
C PHE A 90 1.40 11.51 5.53
N THR A 91 2.63 11.98 5.29
CA THR A 91 3.52 11.43 4.25
C THR A 91 3.89 10.00 4.60
N THR A 92 4.41 9.80 5.81
CA THR A 92 4.81 8.50 6.34
C THR A 92 3.62 7.53 6.34
N ALA A 93 2.45 7.96 6.82
CA ALA A 93 1.25 7.15 6.78
C ALA A 93 0.87 6.74 5.35
N THR A 94 0.95 7.66 4.38
CA THR A 94 0.64 7.40 2.97
C THR A 94 1.62 6.42 2.35
N LEU A 95 2.93 6.58 2.62
CA LEU A 95 3.96 5.67 2.12
C LEU A 95 3.80 4.25 2.65
N LEU A 96 3.47 4.10 3.93
CA LEU A 96 3.17 2.79 4.50
C LEU A 96 1.99 2.12 3.78
N ARG A 97 0.95 2.89 3.42
CA ARG A 97 -0.21 2.33 2.71
C ARG A 97 0.16 1.88 1.30
N PHE A 98 0.98 2.66 0.58
CA PHE A 98 1.49 2.29 -0.73
C PHE A 98 2.36 1.04 -0.68
N ALA A 99 3.33 0.99 0.25
CA ALA A 99 4.19 -0.17 0.43
C ALA A 99 3.37 -1.43 0.73
N THR A 100 2.37 -1.33 1.61
CA THR A 100 1.50 -2.46 1.96
C THR A 100 0.61 -2.91 0.79
N ALA A 101 0.13 -1.97 -0.03
CA ALA A 101 -0.62 -2.28 -1.24
C ALA A 101 0.28 -2.93 -2.32
N GLU A 102 1.52 -2.46 -2.47
CA GLU A 102 2.50 -3.02 -3.39
C GLU A 102 2.87 -4.47 -3.05
N THR A 103 2.90 -4.83 -1.76
CA THR A 103 3.12 -6.21 -1.30
C THR A 103 2.14 -7.20 -1.96
N VAL A 104 0.89 -6.79 -2.23
CA VAL A 104 -0.09 -7.62 -2.95
C VAL A 104 0.40 -7.96 -4.36
N GLY A 105 0.97 -6.98 -5.06
CA GLY A 105 1.58 -7.21 -6.37
C GLY A 105 2.84 -8.06 -6.30
N ILE A 106 3.69 -7.86 -5.28
CA ILE A 106 4.89 -8.68 -5.05
C ILE A 106 4.52 -10.15 -4.83
N PHE A 107 3.43 -10.43 -4.11
CA PHE A 107 2.91 -11.80 -3.97
C PHE A 107 2.54 -12.43 -5.32
N GLY A 108 1.90 -11.67 -6.21
CA GLY A 108 1.65 -12.09 -7.59
C GLY A 108 2.94 -12.38 -8.36
N LEU A 109 3.94 -11.51 -8.23
CA LEU A 109 5.25 -11.67 -8.86
C LEU A 109 5.96 -12.94 -8.38
N VAL A 110 5.98 -13.19 -7.07
CA VAL A 110 6.60 -14.39 -6.48
C VAL A 110 5.88 -15.65 -6.96
N LEU A 111 4.55 -15.69 -6.90
CA LEU A 111 3.78 -16.84 -7.40
C LEU A 111 4.00 -17.07 -8.90
N GLY A 112 4.05 -15.98 -9.68
CA GLY A 112 4.40 -16.04 -11.09
C GLY A 112 5.75 -16.72 -11.29
N PHE A 113 6.81 -16.26 -10.62
CA PHE A 113 8.14 -16.90 -10.69
C PHE A 113 8.19 -18.35 -10.22
N MET A 114 7.27 -18.77 -9.35
CA MET A 114 7.16 -20.18 -8.94
C MET A 114 6.52 -21.08 -10.00
N GLY A 115 5.94 -20.51 -11.07
CA GLY A 115 5.26 -21.27 -12.12
C GLY A 115 3.74 -21.23 -12.03
N LEU A 116 3.14 -20.35 -11.22
CA LEU A 116 1.70 -20.14 -11.24
C LEU A 116 1.27 -19.60 -12.61
N ASP A 117 0.06 -19.99 -13.04
CA ASP A 117 -0.52 -19.45 -14.27
C ASP A 117 -0.52 -17.91 -14.28
N LEU A 118 -0.14 -17.36 -15.43
CA LEU A 118 0.12 -15.94 -15.63
C LEU A 118 -1.11 -15.09 -15.30
N ALA A 119 -2.33 -15.58 -15.56
CA ALA A 119 -3.54 -14.82 -15.30
C ALA A 119 -3.74 -14.60 -13.78
N TYR A 120 -3.44 -15.60 -12.95
CA TYR A 120 -3.50 -15.43 -11.49
C TYR A 120 -2.43 -14.47 -11.00
N ALA A 121 -1.18 -14.62 -11.46
CA ALA A 121 -0.09 -13.73 -11.08
C ALA A 121 -0.38 -12.25 -11.44
N LEU A 122 -0.89 -12.02 -12.67
CA LEU A 122 -1.35 -10.70 -13.11
C LEU A 122 -2.57 -10.21 -12.33
N GLY A 123 -3.45 -11.09 -11.86
CA GLY A 123 -4.57 -10.74 -11.00
C GLY A 123 -4.12 -10.08 -9.69
N PHE A 124 -3.08 -10.61 -9.04
CA PHE A 124 -2.50 -10.02 -7.84
C PHE A 124 -1.84 -8.65 -8.12
N LEU A 125 -1.08 -8.53 -9.22
CA LEU A 125 -0.49 -7.26 -9.64
C LEU A 125 -1.56 -6.21 -9.94
N GLY A 126 -2.63 -6.61 -10.64
CA GLY A 126 -3.78 -5.77 -10.91
C GLY A 126 -4.46 -5.31 -9.61
N ALA A 127 -4.65 -6.21 -8.65
CA ALA A 127 -5.20 -5.87 -7.34
C ALA A 127 -4.30 -4.87 -6.57
N GLY A 128 -2.99 -5.09 -6.55
CA GLY A 128 -2.03 -4.16 -5.95
C GLY A 128 -2.06 -2.77 -6.60
N ALA A 129 -2.06 -2.72 -7.93
CA ALA A 129 -2.19 -1.47 -8.68
C ALA A 129 -3.52 -0.75 -8.38
N LEU A 130 -4.65 -1.47 -8.37
CA LEU A 130 -5.96 -0.89 -8.04
C LEU A 130 -6.00 -0.34 -6.61
N LEU A 131 -5.38 -1.03 -5.65
CA LEU A 131 -5.25 -0.53 -4.28
C LEU A 131 -4.46 0.78 -4.22
N ILE A 132 -3.36 0.90 -4.95
CA ILE A 132 -2.57 2.14 -5.02
C ILE A 132 -3.37 3.26 -5.73
N LEU A 133 -4.07 2.95 -6.82
CA LEU A 133 -4.92 3.91 -7.55
C LEU A 133 -6.03 4.48 -6.66
N ALA A 134 -6.65 3.63 -5.83
CA ALA A 134 -7.70 4.05 -4.88
C ALA A 134 -7.17 4.98 -3.77
N GLN A 135 -5.86 5.12 -3.62
CA GLN A 135 -5.20 5.88 -2.55
C GLN A 135 -4.54 7.17 -3.05
N LEU A 136 -5.02 7.73 -4.16
CA LEU A 136 -4.51 8.99 -4.72
C LEU A 136 -4.34 10.08 -3.64
N PRO A 137 -3.13 10.64 -3.48
CA PRO A 137 -2.89 11.75 -2.57
C PRO A 137 -3.68 13.00 -2.99
N SER A 138 -4.65 13.38 -2.17
CA SER A 138 -5.53 14.53 -2.40
C SER A 138 -5.70 15.37 -1.15
N ALA A 139 -6.10 16.63 -1.32
CA ALA A 139 -6.45 17.52 -0.20
C ALA A 139 -7.58 16.93 0.66
N GLN A 140 -8.50 16.19 0.06
CA GLN A 140 -9.57 15.51 0.79
C GLN A 140 -9.03 14.37 1.66
N SER A 141 -8.09 13.57 1.14
CA SER A 141 -7.42 12.50 1.90
C SER A 141 -6.66 13.06 3.10
N TYR A 142 -5.98 14.20 2.93
CA TYR A 142 -5.30 14.89 4.02
C TYR A 142 -6.26 15.40 5.09
N ARG A 143 -7.36 16.07 4.70
CA ARG A 143 -8.37 16.55 5.64
C ARG A 143 -8.96 15.43 6.49
N ARG A 144 -9.34 14.30 5.85
CA ARG A 144 -9.83 13.11 6.57
C ARG A 144 -8.82 12.61 7.59
N TYR A 145 -7.55 12.46 7.19
CA TYR A 145 -6.49 12.04 8.09
C TYR A 145 -6.30 12.98 9.29
N ARG A 146 -6.31 14.29 9.06
CA ARG A 146 -6.20 15.29 10.11
C ARG A 146 -7.37 15.20 11.10
N ASP A 147 -8.59 15.03 10.59
CA ASP A 147 -9.78 14.90 11.43
C ASP A 147 -9.72 13.60 12.26
N ASP A 148 -9.24 12.49 11.69
CA ASP A 148 -9.00 11.23 12.41
C ASP A 148 -7.96 11.39 13.53
N VAL A 149 -6.85 12.11 13.27
CA VAL A 149 -5.83 12.41 14.29
C VAL A 149 -6.42 13.27 15.42
N ARG A 150 -7.22 14.28 15.08
CA ARG A 150 -7.89 15.15 16.06
C ARG A 150 -8.84 14.36 16.95
N ASN A 151 -9.68 13.51 16.35
CA ASN A 151 -10.61 12.64 17.05
C ASN A 151 -9.87 11.60 17.94
N ALA A 152 -8.79 11.01 17.44
CA ALA A 152 -7.99 10.07 18.23
C ALA A 152 -7.34 10.74 19.46
N ARG A 153 -7.03 12.04 19.38
CA ARG A 153 -6.47 12.82 20.51
C ARG A 153 -7.52 13.23 21.53
N SER A 154 -8.76 13.50 21.13
CA SER A 154 -9.82 13.90 22.08
C SER A 154 -10.22 12.77 23.03
N HIS A 155 -10.11 11.51 22.61
CA HIS A 155 -10.43 10.35 23.45
C HIS A 155 -9.33 9.96 24.47
N ARG A 156 -8.17 10.63 24.46
CA ARG A 156 -7.07 10.37 25.43
C ARG A 156 -7.05 11.34 26.60
N ARG A 157 -7.97 12.31 26.65
CA ARG A 157 -8.14 13.25 27.76
C ARG A 157 -9.23 12.73 28.68
#